data_AF-A0A5J6WIV6-F1
#
_entry.id   AF-A0A5J6WIV6-F1
#
_cell.length_a   1.000
_cell.length_b   1.000
_cell.length_c   1.000
_cell.angle_alpha   90.00
_cell.angle_beta   90.00
_cell.angle_gamma   90.00
#
_symmetry.space_group_name_H-M   'P 1'
#
loop_
_entity.id
_entity.type
_entity.pdbx_description
1 polymer ?
#
loop_
_entity_poly.entity_id
_entity_poly.type
_entity_poly.pdbx_seq_one_letter_code
_entity_poly.pdbx_strand_id
1 'polypeptide(L)'
;MGRKKVGLINIDNFDAFIDYIKARTKKLTDDRVSELVELINADRKKCHHLTFEFETQYGVFTHEPDTLTSEHIKLITEINETAFHDSNNSIDSISGLKTAFKNAQSQARYKKKNKLTDNERFILEFNQDEYLYLKMMKELCKENDIKLEDELHELYRNINTRCS
;
A
#
# COMPACT_ATOMS: atom_id res chain seq x y z
N MET A 1 -26.98 -14.31 0.96
CA MET A 1 -26.40 -13.06 0.40
C MET A 1 -24.99 -13.36 -0.07
N GLY A 2 -24.72 -13.33 -1.37
CA GLY A 2 -23.39 -13.61 -1.90
C GLY A 2 -22.41 -12.54 -1.43
N ARG A 3 -21.26 -12.93 -0.87
CA ARG A 3 -20.18 -11.99 -0.54
C ARG A 3 -19.80 -11.25 -1.83
N LYS A 4 -19.96 -9.92 -1.88
CA LYS A 4 -19.43 -9.09 -2.98
C LYS A 4 -17.94 -9.44 -3.14
N LYS A 5 -17.53 -9.77 -4.37
CA LYS A 5 -16.12 -10.05 -4.66
C LYS A 5 -15.34 -8.75 -4.48
N VAL A 6 -14.56 -8.67 -3.41
CA VAL A 6 -13.61 -7.57 -3.22
C VAL A 6 -12.61 -7.59 -4.38
N GLY A 7 -12.43 -6.46 -5.03
CA GLY A 7 -11.43 -6.25 -6.07
C GLY A 7 -10.04 -6.65 -5.58
N LEU A 8 -9.20 -7.16 -6.48
CA LEU A 8 -7.80 -7.43 -6.16
C LEU A 8 -7.04 -6.12 -5.94
N ILE A 9 -7.33 -5.11 -6.76
CA ILE A 9 -6.69 -3.80 -6.77
C ILE A 9 -7.61 -2.74 -6.22
N ASN A 10 -7.03 -1.85 -5.41
CA ASN A 10 -7.69 -0.72 -4.79
C ASN A 10 -6.69 0.44 -4.62
N ILE A 11 -7.16 1.55 -4.07
CA ILE A 11 -6.34 2.75 -3.80
C ILE A 11 -5.10 2.48 -2.93
N ASP A 12 -5.12 1.47 -2.07
CA ASP A 12 -4.03 1.20 -1.13
C ASP A 12 -2.90 0.35 -1.72
N ASN A 13 -3.20 -0.43 -2.76
CA ASN A 13 -2.31 -1.50 -3.21
C ASN A 13 -1.98 -1.47 -4.72
N PHE A 14 -2.49 -0.51 -5.47
CA PHE A 14 -2.29 -0.45 -6.92
C PHE A 14 -0.80 -0.31 -7.31
N ASP A 15 -0.01 0.48 -6.58
CA ASP A 15 1.44 0.62 -6.85
C ASP A 15 2.17 -0.72 -6.68
N ALA A 16 1.87 -1.44 -5.60
CA ALA A 16 2.46 -2.75 -5.35
C ALA A 16 2.10 -3.78 -6.43
N PHE A 17 0.92 -3.65 -7.05
CA PHE A 17 0.55 -4.48 -8.18
C PHE A 17 1.25 -4.09 -9.47
N ILE A 18 1.38 -2.79 -9.76
CA ILE A 18 2.14 -2.28 -10.91
C ILE A 18 3.59 -2.80 -10.84
N ASP A 19 4.24 -2.68 -9.70
CA ASP A 19 5.60 -3.18 -9.48
C ASP A 19 5.67 -4.69 -9.71
N TYR A 20 4.68 -5.43 -9.19
CA TYR A 20 4.60 -6.87 -9.38
C TYR A 20 4.50 -7.27 -10.85
N ILE A 21 3.62 -6.64 -11.64
CA ILE A 21 3.43 -7.00 -13.06
C ILE A 21 4.63 -6.58 -13.91
N LYS A 22 5.25 -5.42 -13.62
CA LYS A 22 6.48 -4.98 -14.28
C LYS A 22 7.65 -5.92 -14.01
N ALA A 23 7.79 -6.44 -12.80
CA ALA A 23 8.81 -7.44 -12.49
C ALA A 23 8.53 -8.81 -13.16
N ARG A 24 7.31 -9.02 -13.68
CA ARG A 24 6.85 -10.26 -14.28
C ARG A 24 6.76 -10.23 -15.81
N THR A 25 7.32 -9.21 -16.46
CA THR A 25 7.46 -9.06 -17.92
C THR A 25 8.06 -10.27 -18.62
N LYS A 26 8.80 -11.14 -17.91
CA LYS A 26 9.26 -12.41 -18.49
C LYS A 26 8.14 -13.45 -18.73
N LYS A 27 6.98 -13.33 -18.08
CA LYS A 27 5.83 -14.26 -18.18
C LYS A 27 4.60 -13.66 -18.85
N LEU A 28 4.50 -12.34 -18.89
CA LEU A 28 3.44 -11.60 -19.57
C LEU A 28 4.09 -10.87 -20.74
N THR A 29 3.42 -10.78 -21.88
CA THR A 29 3.91 -9.96 -22.99
C THR A 29 3.95 -8.48 -22.58
N ASP A 30 4.98 -7.76 -23.03
CA ASP A 30 5.21 -6.37 -22.62
C ASP A 30 4.02 -5.45 -22.94
N ASP A 31 3.30 -5.70 -24.05
CA ASP A 31 2.11 -4.94 -24.43
C ASP A 31 0.98 -5.07 -23.39
N ARG A 32 0.72 -6.30 -22.91
CA ARG A 32 -0.33 -6.55 -21.90
C ARG A 32 0.04 -5.93 -20.55
N VAL A 33 1.32 -5.91 -20.21
CA VAL A 33 1.79 -5.24 -18.99
C VAL A 33 1.58 -3.74 -19.12
N SER A 34 1.93 -3.16 -20.27
CA SER A 34 1.77 -1.73 -20.53
C SER A 34 0.30 -1.30 -20.49
N GLU A 35 -0.59 -2.03 -21.18
CA GLU A 35 -2.04 -1.79 -21.17
C GLU A 35 -2.64 -1.85 -19.75
N LEU A 36 -2.26 -2.84 -18.95
CA LEU A 36 -2.72 -2.95 -17.56
C LEU A 36 -2.24 -1.77 -16.70
N VAL A 37 -0.99 -1.36 -16.86
CA VAL A 37 -0.43 -0.22 -16.12
C VAL A 37 -1.16 1.07 -16.50
N GLU A 38 -1.44 1.29 -17.79
CA GLU A 38 -2.20 2.44 -18.27
C GLU A 38 -3.62 2.45 -17.70
N LEU A 39 -4.32 1.30 -17.74
CA LEU A 39 -5.66 1.15 -17.18
C LEU A 39 -5.70 1.44 -15.68
N ILE A 40 -4.76 0.90 -14.91
CA ILE A 40 -4.66 1.15 -13.46
C ILE A 40 -4.40 2.62 -13.17
N ASN A 41 -3.56 3.27 -13.97
CA ASN A 41 -3.29 4.71 -13.82
C ASN A 41 -4.52 5.56 -14.15
N ALA A 42 -5.33 5.16 -15.14
CA ALA A 42 -6.59 5.81 -15.46
C ALA A 42 -7.60 5.65 -14.30
N ASP A 43 -7.75 4.43 -13.77
CA ASP A 43 -8.64 4.12 -12.64
C ASP A 43 -8.21 4.88 -11.37
N ARG A 44 -6.90 5.01 -11.12
CA ARG A 44 -6.37 5.85 -10.03
C ARG A 44 -6.83 7.30 -10.16
N LYS A 45 -6.71 7.89 -11.36
CA LYS A 45 -7.15 9.28 -11.60
C LYS A 45 -8.65 9.44 -11.38
N LYS A 46 -9.45 8.47 -11.85
CA LYS A 46 -10.90 8.41 -11.62
C LYS A 46 -11.22 8.31 -10.13
N CYS A 47 -10.53 7.46 -9.38
CA CYS A 47 -10.70 7.33 -7.94
C CYS A 47 -10.43 8.66 -7.23
N HIS A 48 -9.29 9.32 -7.51
CA HIS A 48 -8.95 10.61 -6.92
C HIS A 48 -10.00 11.69 -7.23
N HIS A 49 -10.50 11.74 -8.46
CA HIS A 49 -11.53 12.69 -8.84
C HIS A 49 -12.83 12.47 -8.07
N LEU A 50 -13.32 11.22 -8.00
CA LEU A 50 -14.55 10.88 -7.28
C LEU A 50 -14.41 11.11 -5.76
N THR A 51 -13.23 10.81 -5.19
CA THR A 51 -12.93 11.12 -3.79
C THR A 51 -12.98 12.62 -3.53
N PHE A 52 -12.39 13.43 -4.41
CA PHE A 52 -12.44 14.90 -4.27
C PHE A 52 -13.87 15.46 -4.36
N GLU A 53 -14.69 14.95 -5.27
CA GLU A 53 -16.11 15.32 -5.36
C GLU A 53 -16.86 14.96 -4.07
N PHE A 54 -16.61 13.77 -3.53
CA PHE A 54 -17.16 13.32 -2.25
C PHE A 54 -16.74 14.25 -1.09
N GLU A 55 -15.44 14.53 -0.96
CA GLU A 55 -14.92 15.43 0.09
C GLU A 55 -15.57 16.81 0.02
N THR A 56 -15.74 17.34 -1.20
CA THR A 56 -16.39 18.63 -1.44
C THR A 56 -17.88 18.59 -1.09
N GLN A 57 -18.59 17.54 -1.49
CA GLN A 57 -20.03 17.39 -1.25
C GLN A 57 -20.36 17.27 0.24
N TYR A 58 -19.55 16.52 0.98
CA TYR A 58 -19.83 16.20 2.39
C TYR A 58 -19.04 17.07 3.37
N GLY A 59 -18.11 17.90 2.89
CA GLY A 59 -17.30 18.79 3.73
C GLY A 59 -16.39 18.02 4.70
N VAL A 60 -15.86 16.88 4.25
CA VAL A 60 -15.00 15.98 5.04
C VAL A 60 -13.69 15.73 4.32
N PHE A 61 -12.69 15.27 5.07
CA PHE A 61 -11.41 14.82 4.52
C PHE A 61 -11.30 13.31 4.67
N THR A 62 -11.13 12.59 3.56
CA THR A 62 -11.08 11.11 3.57
C THR A 62 -9.84 10.54 4.28
N HIS A 63 -8.81 11.38 4.46
CA HIS A 63 -7.60 11.03 5.21
C HIS A 63 -7.72 11.32 6.72
N GLU A 64 -8.81 11.93 7.19
CA GLU A 64 -9.08 12.21 8.60
C GLU A 64 -10.19 11.28 9.12
N PRO A 65 -9.87 10.05 9.57
CA PRO A 65 -10.86 9.02 9.88
C PRO A 65 -11.83 9.42 10.99
N ASP A 66 -11.42 10.30 11.91
CA ASP A 66 -12.26 10.79 13.02
C ASP A 66 -13.42 11.68 12.54
N THR A 67 -13.34 12.21 11.32
CA THR A 67 -14.41 13.02 10.69
C THR A 67 -15.40 12.17 9.89
N LEU A 68 -15.11 10.87 9.72
CA LEU A 68 -15.89 9.99 8.86
C LEU A 68 -16.97 9.25 9.65
N THR A 69 -18.20 9.32 9.16
CA THR A 69 -19.29 8.49 9.65
C THR A 69 -19.20 7.09 9.01
N SER A 70 -19.92 6.13 9.60
CA SER A 70 -20.09 4.80 8.99
C SER A 70 -20.68 4.84 7.57
N GLU A 71 -21.44 5.88 7.23
CA GLU A 71 -21.97 6.10 5.89
C GLU A 71 -20.88 6.60 4.93
N HIS A 72 -20.05 7.55 5.37
CA HIS A 72 -18.90 8.03 4.60
C HIS A 72 -17.94 6.89 4.24
N ILE A 73 -17.62 6.03 5.21
CA ILE A 73 -16.72 4.88 5.00
C ILE A 73 -17.28 3.93 3.92
N LYS A 74 -18.61 3.70 3.91
CA LYS A 74 -19.27 2.87 2.90
C LYS A 74 -19.16 3.51 1.51
N LEU A 75 -19.46 4.80 1.40
CA LEU A 75 -19.39 5.53 0.12
C LEU A 75 -17.96 5.56 -0.43
N ILE A 76 -16.96 5.79 0.41
CA ILE A 76 -15.54 5.74 0.02
C ILE A 76 -15.17 4.35 -0.51
N THR A 77 -15.67 3.29 0.14
CA THR A 77 -15.46 1.92 -0.33
C THR A 77 -16.10 1.69 -1.70
N GLU A 78 -17.32 2.19 -1.91
CA GLU A 78 -18.03 2.09 -3.19
C GLU A 78 -17.35 2.88 -4.31
N ILE A 79 -16.81 4.07 -4.01
CA ILE A 79 -15.99 4.85 -4.94
C ILE A 79 -14.79 4.04 -5.39
N ASN A 80 -14.08 3.42 -4.44
CA ASN A 80 -12.89 2.60 -4.73
C ASN A 80 -13.25 1.39 -5.61
N GLU A 81 -14.30 0.65 -5.25
CA GLU A 81 -14.80 -0.49 -6.03
C GLU A 81 -15.20 -0.07 -7.45
N THR A 82 -15.87 1.07 -7.60
CA THR A 82 -16.36 1.60 -8.88
C THR A 82 -15.22 2.13 -9.75
N ALA A 83 -14.24 2.79 -9.14
CA ALA A 83 -13.11 3.37 -9.85
C ALA A 83 -12.20 2.28 -10.42
N PHE A 84 -11.91 1.21 -9.65
CA PHE A 84 -11.04 0.12 -10.07
C PHE A 84 -11.77 -1.06 -10.73
N HIS A 85 -13.04 -0.90 -11.10
CA HIS A 85 -13.83 -1.99 -11.67
C HIS A 85 -13.19 -2.57 -12.94
N ASP A 86 -12.75 -1.71 -13.85
CA ASP A 86 -12.24 -2.09 -15.16
C ASP A 86 -10.88 -2.79 -15.05
N SER A 87 -9.94 -2.24 -14.26
CA SER A 87 -8.67 -2.91 -13.95
C SER A 87 -8.89 -4.29 -13.34
N ASN A 88 -9.82 -4.42 -12.39
CA ASN A 88 -10.08 -5.70 -11.72
C ASN A 88 -10.70 -6.73 -12.68
N ASN A 89 -11.58 -6.31 -13.57
CA ASN A 89 -12.13 -7.18 -14.62
C ASN A 89 -11.05 -7.62 -15.61
N SER A 90 -10.19 -6.69 -16.04
CA SER A 90 -9.08 -6.99 -16.92
C SER A 90 -8.14 -8.02 -16.28
N ILE A 91 -7.78 -7.86 -15.01
CA ILE A 91 -6.97 -8.83 -14.26
C ILE A 91 -7.64 -10.21 -14.18
N ASP A 92 -8.96 -10.26 -13.93
CA ASP A 92 -9.72 -11.51 -13.87
C ASP A 92 -9.74 -12.24 -15.23
N SER A 93 -9.62 -11.51 -16.35
CA SER A 93 -9.48 -12.08 -17.69
C SER A 93 -8.10 -12.72 -17.96
N ILE A 94 -7.07 -12.34 -17.18
CA ILE A 94 -5.71 -12.87 -17.31
C ILE A 94 -5.55 -14.12 -16.45
N SER A 95 -5.56 -15.28 -17.10
CA SER A 95 -5.43 -16.57 -16.45
C SER A 95 -4.27 -16.63 -15.45
N GLY A 96 -4.60 -16.96 -14.20
CA GLY A 96 -3.63 -17.17 -13.12
C GLY A 96 -2.97 -15.91 -12.54
N LEU A 97 -3.21 -14.71 -13.10
CA LEU A 97 -2.57 -13.48 -12.62
C LEU A 97 -3.01 -13.12 -11.20
N LYS A 98 -4.32 -13.11 -10.95
CA LYS A 98 -4.91 -12.86 -9.64
C LYS A 98 -4.40 -13.80 -8.56
N THR A 99 -4.46 -15.11 -8.83
CA THR A 99 -3.97 -16.13 -7.89
C THR A 99 -2.48 -15.97 -7.62
N ALA A 100 -1.71 -15.71 -8.66
CA ALA A 100 -0.27 -15.55 -8.51
C ALA A 100 0.12 -14.28 -7.74
N PHE A 101 -0.60 -13.17 -7.92
CA PHE A 101 -0.39 -11.96 -7.13
C PHE A 101 -0.77 -12.19 -5.67
N LYS A 102 -1.91 -12.81 -5.38
CA LYS A 102 -2.29 -13.20 -4.00
C LYS A 102 -1.25 -14.11 -3.35
N ASN A 103 -0.70 -15.06 -4.11
CA ASN A 103 0.38 -15.93 -3.63
C ASN A 103 1.68 -15.15 -3.39
N ALA A 104 2.00 -14.16 -4.22
CA ALA A 104 3.16 -13.30 -4.00
C ALA A 104 2.97 -12.42 -2.76
N GLN A 105 1.78 -11.85 -2.55
CA GLN A 105 1.43 -11.10 -1.35
C GLN A 105 1.49 -11.97 -0.09
N SER A 106 0.96 -13.20 -0.15
CA SER A 106 1.04 -14.13 0.99
C SER A 106 2.49 -14.53 1.25
N GLN A 107 3.29 -14.83 0.23
CA GLN A 107 4.71 -15.13 0.40
C GLN A 107 5.52 -13.95 0.90
N ALA A 108 5.21 -12.70 0.51
CA ALA A 108 5.83 -11.51 1.08
C ALA A 108 5.49 -11.36 2.57
N ARG A 109 4.25 -11.66 2.96
CA ARG A 109 3.81 -11.73 4.38
C ARG A 109 4.50 -12.85 5.15
N TYR A 110 4.70 -14.02 4.53
CA TYR A 110 5.39 -15.16 5.14
C TYR A 110 6.92 -14.99 5.17
N LYS A 111 7.54 -14.32 4.19
CA LYS A 111 8.96 -13.94 4.23
C LYS A 111 9.24 -12.84 5.25
N LYS A 112 8.24 -12.02 5.60
CA LYS A 112 8.29 -11.15 6.79
C LYS A 112 8.18 -11.91 8.12
N LYS A 113 7.85 -13.21 8.13
CA LYS A 113 8.10 -14.10 9.28
C LYS A 113 9.50 -14.68 9.13
N ASN A 114 10.51 -13.95 9.63
CA ASN A 114 11.86 -14.47 9.68
C ASN A 114 11.88 -15.74 10.53
N LYS A 115 12.40 -16.84 9.96
CA LYS A 115 13.05 -17.88 10.76
C LYS A 115 14.28 -17.22 11.37
N LEU A 116 14.22 -17.00 12.69
CA LEU A 116 15.40 -16.74 13.50
C LEU A 116 16.38 -17.89 13.32
N THR A 117 17.54 -17.59 12.76
CA THR A 117 18.75 -18.37 13.00
C THR A 117 19.80 -17.43 13.55
N ASP A 118 20.24 -17.78 14.75
CA ASP A 118 21.17 -17.09 15.63
C ASP A 118 22.41 -16.55 14.92
N ASN A 119 22.60 -15.23 15.00
CA ASN A 119 23.65 -14.59 15.80
C ASN A 119 23.76 -13.12 15.36
N GLU A 120 23.54 -12.21 16.31
CA GLU A 120 23.92 -10.79 16.26
C GLU A 120 23.34 -9.94 15.12
N ARG A 121 22.01 -9.91 15.00
CA ARG A 121 21.33 -8.77 14.37
C ARG A 121 20.17 -8.32 15.24
N PHE A 122 20.21 -7.07 15.71
CA PHE A 122 19.05 -6.41 16.29
C PHE A 122 17.96 -6.32 15.22
N ILE A 123 16.89 -7.09 15.40
CA ILE A 123 15.69 -7.00 14.57
C ILE A 123 14.75 -6.03 15.28
N LEU A 124 14.49 -4.89 14.65
CA LEU A 124 13.36 -4.04 15.03
C LEU A 124 12.12 -4.60 14.32
N GLU A 125 11.28 -5.30 15.08
CA GLU A 125 9.97 -5.73 14.60
C GLU A 125 8.98 -4.57 14.75
N PHE A 126 8.43 -4.13 13.62
CA PHE A 126 7.37 -3.12 13.58
C PHE A 126 6.08 -3.78 13.12
N ASN A 127 4.96 -3.47 13.78
CA ASN A 127 3.65 -3.74 13.22
C ASN A 127 3.41 -2.87 11.97
N GLN A 128 2.31 -3.12 11.25
CA GLN A 128 2.07 -2.46 9.96
C GLN A 128 1.95 -0.93 10.10
N ASP A 129 1.36 -0.46 11.20
CA ASP A 129 1.17 0.96 11.48
C ASP A 129 2.48 1.62 11.87
N GLU A 130 3.28 0.98 12.72
CA GLU A 130 4.63 1.41 13.10
C GLU A 130 5.59 1.48 11.91
N TYR A 131 5.46 0.56 10.96
CA TYR A 131 6.24 0.59 9.72
C TYR A 131 5.85 1.78 8.82
N LEU A 132 4.56 2.12 8.77
CA LEU A 132 4.06 3.30 8.08
C LEU A 132 4.63 4.58 8.71
N TYR A 133 4.59 4.70 10.04
CA TYR A 133 5.22 5.81 10.75
C TYR A 133 6.72 5.91 10.48
N LEU A 134 7.45 4.79 10.49
CA LEU A 134 8.87 4.79 10.17
C LEU A 134 9.15 5.24 8.73
N LYS A 135 8.30 4.84 7.77
CA LYS A 135 8.42 5.28 6.38
C LYS A 135 8.18 6.78 6.24
N MET A 136 7.13 7.29 6.89
CA MET A 136 6.82 8.72 6.93
C MET A 136 7.95 9.52 7.57
N MET A 137 8.52 9.06 8.69
CA MET A 137 9.68 9.71 9.30
C MET A 137 10.91 9.71 8.39
N LYS A 138 11.16 8.63 7.65
CA LYS A 138 12.27 8.58 6.68
C LYS A 138 12.10 9.58 5.54
N GLU A 139 10.88 9.74 5.05
CA GLU A 139 10.56 10.72 4.00
C GLU A 139 10.72 12.15 4.53
N LEU A 140 10.18 12.46 5.72
CA LEU A 140 10.35 13.75 6.39
C LEU A 140 11.82 14.09 6.68
N CYS A 141 12.62 13.14 7.15
CA CYS A 141 14.05 13.35 7.37
C CYS A 141 14.79 13.66 6.05
N LYS A 142 14.44 12.98 4.96
CA LYS A 142 15.02 13.23 3.64
C LYS A 142 14.66 14.63 3.11
N GLU A 143 13.44 15.08 3.34
CA GLU A 143 12.99 16.43 2.93
C GLU A 143 13.70 17.55 3.68
N ASN A 144 14.18 17.27 4.90
CA ASN A 144 14.87 18.24 5.75
C ASN A 144 16.41 18.06 5.78
N ASP A 145 16.97 17.23 4.90
CA ASP A 145 18.40 16.86 4.87
C ASP A 145 18.94 16.32 6.22
N ILE A 146 18.05 15.66 6.98
CA ILE A 146 18.37 15.03 8.26
C ILE A 146 18.67 13.56 8.01
N LYS A 147 19.80 13.07 8.51
CA LYS A 147 20.11 11.64 8.51
C LYS A 147 19.47 10.99 9.73
N LEU A 148 18.32 10.36 9.52
CA LEU A 148 17.56 9.65 10.57
C LEU A 148 18.42 8.66 11.37
N GLU A 149 19.40 8.03 10.73
CA GLU A 149 20.32 7.09 11.38
C GLU A 149 21.21 7.78 12.43
N ASP A 150 21.67 9.00 12.16
CA ASP A 150 22.52 9.77 13.08
C ASP A 150 21.70 10.21 14.32
N GLU A 151 20.46 10.66 14.12
CA GLU A 151 19.53 11.04 15.20
C GLU A 151 19.14 9.85 16.09
N LEU A 152 18.86 8.69 15.49
CA LEU A 152 18.55 7.47 16.24
C LEU A 152 19.76 6.98 17.05
N HIS A 153 20.97 7.09 16.50
CA HIS A 153 22.19 6.74 17.21
C HIS A 153 22.48 7.71 18.37
N GLU A 154 22.20 8.99 18.22
CA GLU A 154 22.38 9.99 19.28
C GLU A 154 21.37 9.81 20.42
N LEU A 155 20.10 9.55 20.10
CA LEU A 155 19.07 9.17 21.08
C LEU A 155 19.45 7.91 21.86
N TYR A 156 19.96 6.88 21.19
CA TYR A 156 20.39 5.64 21.83
C TYR A 156 21.58 5.85 22.78
N ARG A 157 22.55 6.70 22.40
CA ARG A 157 23.66 7.08 23.30
C ARG A 157 23.15 7.84 24.53
N ASN A 158 22.24 8.79 24.35
CA ASN A 158 21.67 9.60 25.44
C ASN A 158 20.81 8.79 26.42
N ILE A 159 20.17 7.71 25.97
CA ILE A 159 19.43 6.78 26.85
C ILE A 159 20.42 5.93 27.67
N ASN A 160 21.50 5.43 27.07
CA ASN A 160 22.48 4.60 27.76
C ASN A 160 23.41 5.38 28.71
N THR A 161 23.68 6.67 28.46
CA THR A 161 24.46 7.51 29.38
C THR A 161 23.68 8.01 30.58
N ARG A 162 22.34 7.96 30.57
CA ARG A 162 21.49 8.32 31.73
C ARG A 162 21.27 7.19 32.72
N CYS A 163 21.70 5.97 32.38
CA CYS A 163 21.65 4.79 33.26
C CYS A 163 23.04 4.37 33.79
N SER A 164 24.05 5.24 33.67
CA SER A 164 25.40 5.07 34.25
C SER A 164 25.63 6.04 35.39
#